data_AF-A0AAW6RQ76-F1
#
_entry.id   AF-A0AAW6RQ76-F1
#
_cell.length_a   1.000
_cell.length_b   1.000
_cell.length_c   1.000
_cell.angle_alpha   90.00
_cell.angle_beta   90.00
_cell.angle_gamma   90.00
#
_symmetry.space_group_name_H-M   'P 1'
#
loop_
_entity.id
_entity.type
_entity.pdbx_description
1 polymer ?
#
loop_
_entity_poly.entity_id
_entity_poly.type
_entity_poly.pdbx_seq_one_letter_code
_entity_poly.pdbx_strand_id
1 'polypeptide(L)' 'VGGCCGTTPDHINAIARAVMPLAPRGVQAARFK' A
#
# COMPACT_ATOMS: atom_id res chain seq x y z
N VAL A 1 0.35 -1.48 1.29
CA VAL A 1 1.67 -1.83 0.70
C VAL A 1 2.38 -0.51 0.44
N GLY A 2 3.70 -0.44 0.64
CA GLY A 2 4.47 0.80 0.50
C GLY A 2 5.97 0.50 0.41
N GLY A 3 6.80 1.48 0.71
CA GLY A 3 8.25 1.34 0.73
C GLY A 3 8.89 1.88 2.01
N CYS A 4 10.21 1.75 2.11
CA CYS A 4 11.04 2.20 3.24
C CYS A 4 12.06 3.25 2.75
N CYS A 5 13.27 3.27 3.31
CA CYS A 5 14.36 4.15 2.91
C CYS A 5 14.70 3.99 1.41
N GLY A 6 14.80 5.12 0.69
CA GLY A 6 15.12 5.15 -0.74
C GLY A 6 13.92 4.95 -1.68
N THR A 7 12.69 4.93 -1.17
CA THR A 7 11.49 4.87 -2.01
C THR A 7 11.26 6.21 -2.71
N THR A 8 11.17 6.20 -4.04
CA THR A 8 10.85 7.38 -4.85
C THR A 8 9.36 7.40 -5.22
N PRO A 9 8.83 8.54 -5.69
CA PRO A 9 7.46 8.60 -6.22
C PRO A 9 7.20 7.60 -7.35
N ASP A 10 8.21 7.30 -8.18
CA ASP A 10 8.11 6.30 -9.25
C ASP A 10 7.83 4.90 -8.70
N HIS A 11 8.55 4.49 -7.65
CA HIS A 11 8.31 3.20 -6.99
C HIS A 11 6.88 3.10 -6.43
N ILE A 12 6.34 4.17 -5.85
CA ILE A 12 4.96 4.19 -5.34
C ILE A 12 3.96 4.05 -6.50
N ASN A 13 4.19 4.72 -7.63
CA ASN A 13 3.36 4.59 -8.82
C ASN A 13 3.37 3.16 -9.38
N ALA A 14 4.53 2.50 -9.40
CA ALA A 14 4.66 1.11 -9.81
C ALA A 14 3.86 0.18 -8.88
N ILE A 15 3.97 0.37 -7.56
CA ILE A 15 3.19 -0.40 -6.56
C ILE A 15 1.70 -0.18 -6.79
N ALA A 16 1.25 1.07 -6.97
CA ALA A 16 -0.16 1.39 -7.17
C ALA A 16 -0.75 0.67 -8.39
N ARG A 17 -0.04 0.69 -9.52
CA ARG A 17 -0.45 -0.02 -10.75
C ARG A 17 -0.54 -1.52 -10.54
N ALA A 18 0.42 -2.10 -9.83
CA ALA A 18 0.47 -3.53 -9.56
C ALA A 18 -0.68 -4.01 -8.65
N VAL A 19 -1.07 -3.22 -7.65
CA VAL A 19 -2.11 -3.63 -6.68
C VAL A 19 -3.53 -3.17 -7.04
N MET A 20 -3.69 -2.27 -8.01
CA MET A 20 -4.99 -1.74 -8.44
C MET A 20 -6.08 -2.79 -8.73
N PRO A 21 -5.81 -3.95 -9.38
CA PRO A 21 -6.85 -4.94 -9.64
C PRO A 21 -7.22 -5.81 -8.44
N LEU A 22 -6.55 -5.64 -7.29
CA LEU A 22 -6.74 -6.46 -6.09
C LEU A 22 -7.74 -5.79 -5.13
N ALA A 23 -8.68 -6.58 -4.59
CA ALA A 23 -9.55 -6.11 -3.53
C ALA A 23 -8.74 -5.83 -2.25
N PRO A 24 -9.01 -4.74 -1.51
CA PRO A 24 -8.39 -4.49 -0.22
C PRO A 24 -8.68 -5.62 0.77
N ARG A 25 -7.73 -5.89 1.66
CA ARG A 25 -8.01 -6.76 2.81
C ARG A 25 -9.00 -6.09 3.73
N GLY A 26 -9.96 -6.85 4.26
CA GLY A 26 -10.92 -6.35 5.25
C GLY A 26 -10.19 -5.71 6.43
N VAL A 27 -10.65 -4.53 6.84
CA VAL A 27 -10.13 -3.84 8.02
C VAL A 27 -10.62 -4.59 9.26
N GLN A 28 -9.70 -5.21 10.00
CA GLN A 28 -9.99 -5.57 11.38
C GLN A 28 -10.23 -4.27 12.15
N ALA A 29 -11.23 -4.26 13.03
CA ALA A 29 -11.45 -3.19 14.00
C ALA A 29 -10.29 -3.20 15.02
N ALA A 30 -9.11 -2.78 14.58
CA ALA A 30 -7.98 -2.50 15.44
C ALA A 30 -8.36 -1.29 16.28
N ARG A 31 -8.33 -1.46 17.60
CA ARG A 31 -8.44 -0.35 18.53
C ARG A 31 -7.18 0.50 18.37
N PHE A 32 -7.32 1.64 17.70
CA PHE A 32 -6.34 2.71 17.82
C PHE A 32 -6.46 3.25 19.25
N LYS A 33 -5.44 3.02 20.07
CA LYS A 33 -5.28 3.73 21.35
C LYS A 33 -4.57 5.04 21.09
#